data_AF-A0A212CXP7-F1
#
_entry.id   AF-A0A212CXP7-F1
#
_cell.length_a   1.000
_cell.length_b   1.000
_cell.length_c   1.000
_cell.angle_alpha   90.00
_cell.angle_beta   90.00
_cell.angle_gamma   90.00
#
_symmetry.space_group_name_H-M   'P 1'
#
loop_
_entity.id
_entity.type
_entity.pdbx_description
1 polymer ?
#
loop_
_entity_poly.entity_id
_entity_poly.type
_entity_poly.pdbx_seq_one_letter_code
_entity_poly.pdbx_strand_id
1 'polypeptide(L)'
;MFDREDEGLATYWQSVTWSRYPSPLEANITLSWNKSVELTDDVVVTFEYGRPTVMVLEKSLDNGRTWQPYQFYAEDCMEAFGMPARRARDLSASGAHRVLCTEEYSRWAGSKKEKLVRFEVRDRFAIFAGPDLRNMDNLYTRLESAKGLKEFFTLTDLRMRLLRPALGGTYVQRENLYKYFYAISNIEVTGR
;
A
#
# COMPACT_ATOMS: atom_id res chain seq x y z
N MET A 1 -3.62 13.90 6.75
CA MET A 1 -3.98 12.56 6.20
C MET A 1 -5.05 12.63 5.11
N PHE A 2 -6.06 13.49 5.22
CA PHE A 2 -7.12 13.68 4.21
C PHE A 2 -7.47 15.16 3.96
N ASP A 3 -6.71 16.05 4.58
CA ASP A 3 -6.84 17.49 4.48
C ASP A 3 -6.24 18.02 3.18
N ARG A 4 -6.65 19.22 2.77
CA ARG A 4 -6.02 19.92 1.65
C ARG A 4 -4.75 20.57 2.16
N GLU A 5 -3.63 20.19 1.56
CA GLU A 5 -2.32 20.79 1.86
C GLU A 5 -2.07 22.00 0.94
N ASP A 6 -1.56 23.09 1.52
CA ASP A 6 -1.01 24.21 0.76
C ASP A 6 0.42 23.89 0.32
N GLU A 7 0.88 24.52 -0.76
CA GLU A 7 2.20 24.25 -1.32
C GLU A 7 3.32 24.53 -0.29
N GLY A 8 4.10 23.50 0.03
CA GLY A 8 5.21 23.58 0.99
C GLY A 8 4.81 23.42 2.46
N LEU A 9 3.52 23.24 2.78
CA LEU A 9 3.01 23.11 4.15
C LEU A 9 2.33 21.76 4.38
N ALA A 10 3.10 20.68 4.22
CA ALA A 10 2.60 19.33 4.45
C ALA A 10 2.19 19.12 5.92
N THR A 11 1.01 18.54 6.12
CA THR A 11 0.43 18.23 7.42
C THR A 11 0.28 16.73 7.55
N TYR A 12 0.87 16.15 8.59
CA TYR A 12 0.94 14.70 8.71
C TYR A 12 0.47 14.19 10.06
N TRP A 13 -0.19 13.04 10.03
CA TRP A 13 -0.31 12.21 11.22
C TRP A 13 1.07 11.64 11.54
N GLN A 14 1.43 11.60 12.81
CA GLN A 14 2.70 11.05 13.28
C GLN A 14 2.47 10.02 14.39
N SER A 15 3.17 8.89 14.31
CA SER A 15 3.20 7.94 15.42
C SER A 15 4.11 8.42 16.55
N VAL A 16 4.07 7.72 17.68
CA VAL A 16 5.16 7.79 18.66
C VAL A 16 6.47 7.31 18.04
N THR A 17 7.60 7.72 18.62
CA THR A 17 8.92 7.24 18.25
C THR A 17 9.13 5.80 18.70
N TRP A 18 10.13 5.12 18.14
CA TRP A 18 10.46 3.73 18.48
C TRP A 18 11.23 3.60 19.81
N SER A 19 10.85 4.38 20.82
CA SER A 19 11.50 4.42 22.14
C SER A 19 11.47 3.08 22.90
N ARG A 20 10.55 2.18 22.53
CA ARG A 20 10.39 0.84 23.13
C ARG A 20 11.22 -0.25 22.44
N TYR A 21 12.12 0.09 21.52
CA TYR A 21 12.98 -0.88 20.87
C TYR A 21 13.69 -1.79 21.90
N PRO A 22 13.71 -3.13 21.73
CA PRO A 22 13.42 -3.88 20.51
C PRO A 22 11.96 -4.30 20.30
N SER A 23 11.01 -3.92 21.17
CA SER A 23 9.59 -4.19 20.92
C SER A 23 9.14 -3.54 19.60
N PRO A 24 8.45 -4.24 18.69
CA PRO A 24 8.03 -3.69 17.39
C PRO A 24 7.26 -2.36 17.49
N LEU A 25 7.53 -1.44 16.57
CA LEU A 25 6.72 -0.23 16.38
C LEU A 25 5.63 -0.51 15.35
N GLU A 26 4.45 -0.88 15.83
CA GLU A 26 3.31 -1.25 15.01
C GLU A 26 2.21 -0.19 15.07
N ALA A 27 1.53 0.02 13.95
CA ALA A 27 0.35 0.89 13.88
C ALA A 27 -0.63 0.37 12.83
N ASN A 28 -1.92 0.41 13.16
CA ASN A 28 -3.00 0.05 12.24
C ASN A 28 -3.79 1.31 11.90
N ILE A 29 -3.94 1.59 10.61
CA ILE A 29 -4.77 2.69 10.10
C ILE A 29 -5.88 2.06 9.27
N THR A 30 -7.12 2.21 9.74
CA THR A 30 -8.31 1.67 9.07
C THR A 30 -9.11 2.79 8.43
N LEU A 31 -9.45 2.61 7.16
CA LEU A 31 -10.30 3.48 6.38
C LEU A 31 -11.61 2.74 6.11
N SER A 32 -12.73 3.28 6.58
CA SER A 32 -14.05 2.63 6.51
C SER A 32 -15.03 3.54 5.78
N TRP A 33 -15.67 3.01 4.74
CA TRP A 33 -16.68 3.76 3.97
C TRP A 33 -18.12 3.42 4.38
N ASN A 34 -18.33 2.34 5.14
CA ASN A 34 -19.65 1.80 5.48
C ASN A 34 -20.53 1.56 4.22
N LYS A 35 -19.86 1.32 3.09
CA LYS A 35 -20.43 1.12 1.76
C LYS A 35 -19.40 0.38 0.92
N SER A 36 -19.89 -0.47 0.02
CA SER A 36 -19.04 -1.09 -1.00
C SER A 36 -18.61 -0.04 -2.03
N VAL A 37 -17.30 0.08 -2.24
CA VAL A 37 -16.67 0.96 -3.24
C VAL A 37 -15.82 0.13 -4.20
N GLU A 38 -15.77 0.54 -5.47
CA GLU A 38 -14.88 -0.03 -6.49
C GLU A 38 -13.71 0.93 -6.74
N LEU A 39 -12.47 0.46 -6.56
CA LEU A 39 -11.28 1.24 -6.89
C LEU A 39 -11.18 1.46 -8.40
N THR A 40 -10.82 2.68 -8.78
CA THR A 40 -10.71 3.12 -10.20
C THR A 40 -9.35 3.71 -10.55
N ASP A 41 -8.56 4.09 -9.55
CA ASP A 41 -7.17 4.53 -9.69
C ASP A 41 -6.33 3.96 -8.53
N ASP A 42 -5.02 4.15 -8.59
CA ASP A 42 -4.08 3.67 -7.58
C ASP A 42 -4.45 4.19 -6.17
N VAL A 43 -4.23 3.35 -5.15
CA VAL A 43 -4.21 3.86 -3.77
C VAL A 43 -2.80 4.35 -3.50
N VAL A 44 -2.66 5.63 -3.16
CA VAL A 44 -1.36 6.27 -2.94
C VAL A 44 -1.25 6.74 -1.50
N VAL A 45 -0.19 6.33 -0.82
CA VAL A 45 0.11 6.75 0.56
C VAL A 45 1.42 7.51 0.56
N THR A 46 1.39 8.74 1.09
CA THR A 46 2.55 9.63 1.16
C THR A 46 3.12 9.66 2.57
N PHE A 47 4.38 9.23 2.70
CA PHE A 47 5.14 9.22 3.95
C PHE A 47 6.17 10.36 4.00
N GLU A 48 6.23 11.09 5.11
CA GLU A 48 7.12 12.26 5.23
C GLU A 48 8.54 11.91 5.69
N TYR A 49 8.67 10.95 6.62
CA TYR A 49 9.93 10.58 7.27
C TYR A 49 10.35 9.14 6.95
N GLY A 50 10.19 8.77 5.68
CA GLY A 50 10.55 7.46 5.15
C GLY A 50 9.39 6.46 5.18
N ARG A 51 9.34 5.64 4.13
CA ARG A 51 8.33 4.58 3.97
C ARG A 51 8.59 3.42 4.94
N PRO A 52 7.58 2.61 5.28
CA PRO A 52 7.78 1.42 6.11
C PRO A 52 8.72 0.43 5.41
N THR A 53 9.62 -0.18 6.19
CA THR A 53 10.41 -1.32 5.70
C THR A 53 9.58 -2.60 5.67
N VAL A 54 8.51 -2.69 6.48
CA VAL A 54 7.53 -3.78 6.43
C VAL A 54 6.12 -3.22 6.69
N MET A 55 5.20 -3.47 5.77
CA MET A 55 3.78 -3.19 5.95
C MET A 55 2.88 -4.12 5.13
N VAL A 56 1.61 -4.20 5.51
CA VAL A 56 0.59 -4.94 4.77
C VAL A 56 -0.59 -4.01 4.51
N LEU A 57 -1.06 -3.96 3.27
CA LEU A 57 -2.37 -3.42 2.94
C LEU A 57 -3.37 -4.57 2.95
N GLU A 58 -4.42 -4.44 3.74
CA GLU A 58 -5.53 -5.39 3.82
C GLU A 58 -6.82 -4.72 3.37
N LYS A 59 -7.77 -5.53 2.94
CA LYS A 59 -9.13 -5.07 2.63
C LYS A 59 -10.17 -5.93 3.33
N SER A 60 -11.35 -5.34 3.48
CA SER A 60 -12.57 -5.99 3.95
C SER A 60 -13.67 -5.83 2.90
N LEU A 61 -14.58 -6.80 2.84
CA LEU A 61 -15.77 -6.79 2.00
C LEU A 61 -17.08 -6.76 2.83
N ASP A 62 -16.97 -6.80 4.16
CA ASP A 62 -18.08 -7.04 5.07
C ASP A 62 -18.11 -6.05 6.26
N ASN A 63 -17.67 -4.82 6.01
CA ASN A 63 -17.61 -3.71 6.98
C ASN A 63 -16.72 -4.01 8.19
N GLY A 64 -15.58 -4.63 7.93
CA GLY A 64 -14.48 -4.83 8.87
C GLY A 64 -14.61 -6.07 9.73
N ARG A 65 -15.55 -6.97 9.43
CA ARG A 65 -15.76 -8.22 10.17
C ARG A 65 -14.68 -9.24 9.82
N THR A 66 -14.35 -9.37 8.55
CA THR A 66 -13.26 -10.20 8.05
C THR A 66 -12.28 -9.37 7.24
N TRP A 67 -11.02 -9.79 7.26
CA TRP A 67 -9.93 -9.07 6.63
C TRP A 67 -9.08 -10.04 5.84
N GLN A 68 -8.68 -9.61 4.64
CA GLN A 68 -7.78 -10.38 3.79
C GLN A 68 -6.63 -9.51 3.31
N PRO A 69 -5.41 -10.08 3.15
CA PRO A 69 -4.29 -9.36 2.57
C PRO A 69 -4.62 -8.91 1.14
N TYR A 70 -4.25 -7.68 0.84
CA TYR A 70 -4.46 -7.07 -0.47
C TYR A 70 -3.13 -6.88 -1.20
N GLN A 71 -2.10 -6.41 -0.48
CA GLN A 71 -0.72 -6.35 -0.97
C GLN A 71 0.27 -6.32 0.21
N PHE A 72 1.41 -6.99 0.06
CA PHE A 72 2.50 -6.99 1.03
C PHE A 72 3.64 -6.08 0.54
N TYR A 73 4.29 -5.40 1.48
CA TYR A 73 5.41 -4.51 1.20
C TYR A 73 6.53 -4.81 2.20
N ALA A 74 7.71 -5.10 1.70
CA ALA A 74 8.87 -5.40 2.53
C ALA A 74 10.16 -4.94 1.87
N GLU A 75 11.19 -4.64 2.66
CA GLU A 75 12.55 -4.44 2.16
C GLU A 75 13.14 -5.73 1.58
N ASP A 76 12.83 -6.87 2.20
CA ASP A 76 13.05 -8.22 1.71
C ASP A 76 11.75 -9.02 1.86
N CYS A 77 11.10 -9.33 0.74
CA CYS A 77 9.82 -10.05 0.73
C CYS A 77 9.95 -11.50 1.19
N MET A 78 11.10 -12.13 0.95
CA MET A 78 11.33 -13.52 1.34
C MET A 78 11.55 -13.62 2.84
N GLU A 79 12.32 -12.70 3.42
CA GLU A 79 12.56 -12.63 4.86
C GLU A 79 11.28 -12.28 5.64
N ALA A 80 10.53 -11.25 5.20
CA ALA A 80 9.40 -10.75 5.96
C ALA A 80 8.15 -11.65 5.88
N PHE A 81 7.87 -12.23 4.72
CA PHE A 81 6.62 -12.92 4.44
C PHE A 81 6.78 -14.29 3.75
N GLY A 82 8.00 -14.75 3.47
CA GLY A 82 8.22 -15.99 2.71
C GLY A 82 7.69 -15.92 1.28
N MET A 83 7.62 -14.72 0.69
CA MET A 83 7.05 -14.48 -0.63
C MET A 83 8.12 -14.00 -1.62
N PRO A 84 8.08 -14.44 -2.89
CA PRO A 84 8.95 -13.84 -3.91
C PRO A 84 8.52 -12.41 -4.20
N ALA A 85 9.49 -11.50 -4.34
CA ALA A 85 9.25 -10.14 -4.79
C ALA A 85 8.68 -10.13 -6.22
N ARG A 86 7.57 -9.41 -6.42
CA ARG A 86 6.89 -9.25 -7.72
C ARG A 86 6.36 -7.83 -7.87
N ARG A 87 6.05 -7.44 -9.09
CA ARG A 87 5.46 -6.14 -9.44
C ARG A 87 4.12 -6.36 -10.12
N ALA A 88 3.16 -5.47 -9.89
CA ALA A 88 1.81 -5.61 -10.43
C ALA A 88 1.80 -5.67 -11.97
N ARG A 89 2.61 -4.82 -12.62
CA ARG A 89 2.79 -4.81 -14.09
C ARG A 89 3.37 -6.11 -14.68
N ASP A 90 4.02 -6.95 -13.87
CA ASP A 90 4.61 -8.21 -14.31
C ASP A 90 3.61 -9.39 -14.19
N LEU A 91 2.37 -9.14 -13.75
CA LEU A 91 1.32 -10.16 -13.65
C LEU A 91 0.74 -10.51 -15.03
N SER A 92 0.38 -11.78 -15.19
CA SER A 92 -0.36 -12.23 -16.36
C SER A 92 -1.87 -11.97 -16.21
N ALA A 93 -2.60 -11.98 -17.32
CA ALA A 93 -4.06 -11.82 -17.34
C ALA A 93 -4.80 -12.78 -16.40
N SER A 94 -4.37 -14.04 -16.31
CA SER A 94 -4.96 -15.04 -15.40
C SER A 94 -4.66 -14.77 -13.92
N GLY A 95 -3.58 -14.04 -13.63
CA GLY A 95 -3.13 -13.68 -12.29
C GLY A 95 -3.35 -12.22 -11.92
N ALA A 96 -4.15 -11.45 -12.67
CA ALA A 96 -4.30 -10.00 -12.48
C ALA A 96 -4.87 -9.61 -11.10
N HIS A 97 -5.59 -10.52 -10.44
CA HIS A 97 -6.13 -10.36 -9.08
C HIS A 97 -5.28 -11.09 -8.01
N ARG A 98 -4.04 -11.49 -8.34
CA ARG A 98 -3.15 -12.16 -7.39
C ARG A 98 -2.61 -11.14 -6.38
N VAL A 99 -2.68 -11.52 -5.10
CA VAL A 99 -1.97 -10.84 -4.00
C VAL A 99 -0.48 -11.14 -4.10
N LEU A 100 0.34 -10.10 -3.99
CA LEU A 100 1.80 -10.17 -4.14
C LEU A 100 2.53 -9.47 -3.00
N CYS A 101 3.83 -9.70 -2.91
CA CYS A 101 4.74 -8.88 -2.14
C CYS A 101 5.64 -8.08 -3.10
N THR A 102 5.77 -6.78 -2.86
CA THR A 102 6.64 -5.89 -3.63
C THR A 102 7.71 -5.25 -2.74
N GLU A 103 8.92 -5.15 -3.28
CA GLU A 103 10.04 -4.43 -2.65
C GLU A 103 10.18 -3.00 -3.19
N GLU A 104 9.41 -2.61 -4.23
CA GLU A 104 9.57 -1.34 -4.96
C GLU A 104 9.43 -0.11 -4.05
N TYR A 105 8.64 -0.21 -2.98
CA TYR A 105 8.34 0.91 -2.08
C TYR A 105 8.96 0.80 -0.69
N SER A 106 9.64 -0.31 -0.37
CA SER A 106 10.15 -0.59 0.98
C SER A 106 11.66 -0.80 1.01
N ARG A 107 12.28 -1.17 -0.10
CA ARG A 107 13.73 -1.29 -0.19
C ARG A 107 14.42 0.08 -0.12
N TRP A 108 15.45 0.20 0.73
CA TRP A 108 16.15 1.47 0.99
C TRP A 108 15.25 2.59 1.54
N ALA A 109 14.16 2.22 2.22
CA ALA A 109 13.23 3.18 2.77
C ALA A 109 13.90 4.03 3.87
N GLY A 110 13.82 5.36 3.71
CA GLY A 110 14.49 6.34 4.56
C GLY A 110 15.83 6.87 4.01
N SER A 111 16.44 6.20 3.02
CA SER A 111 17.66 6.71 2.35
C SER A 111 17.34 7.56 1.13
N LYS A 112 16.27 7.19 0.40
CA LYS A 112 15.76 7.95 -0.74
C LYS A 112 14.67 8.92 -0.28
N LYS A 113 14.59 10.09 -0.92
CA LYS A 113 13.51 11.07 -0.72
C LYS A 113 12.18 10.65 -1.38
N GLU A 114 12.03 9.37 -1.71
CA GLU A 114 10.77 8.82 -2.23
C GLU A 114 9.79 8.65 -1.08
N LYS A 115 8.65 9.32 -1.18
CA LYS A 115 7.62 9.34 -0.13
C LYS A 115 6.48 8.35 -0.35
N LEU A 116 6.31 7.88 -1.58
CA LEU A 116 5.09 7.23 -2.02
C LEU A 116 5.17 5.70 -1.88
N VAL A 117 4.12 5.11 -1.33
CA VAL A 117 3.77 3.69 -1.42
C VAL A 117 2.49 3.60 -2.26
N ARG A 118 2.44 2.68 -3.23
CA ARG A 118 1.26 2.52 -4.10
C ARG A 118 0.71 1.10 -4.04
N PHE A 119 -0.61 1.01 -4.15
CA PHE A 119 -1.31 -0.16 -4.63
C PHE A 119 -1.74 0.09 -6.07
N GLU A 120 -1.15 -0.65 -7.00
CA GLU A 120 -1.14 -0.35 -8.43
C GLU A 120 -2.39 -0.92 -9.12
N VAL A 121 -3.49 -0.15 -9.08
CA VAL A 121 -4.74 -0.47 -9.79
C VAL A 121 -4.56 -0.27 -11.28
N ARG A 122 -3.90 0.82 -11.70
CA ARG A 122 -3.68 1.13 -13.11
C ARG A 122 -2.84 0.08 -13.82
N ASP A 123 -1.78 -0.42 -13.17
CA ASP A 123 -0.94 -1.48 -13.72
C ASP A 123 -1.75 -2.77 -13.96
N ARG A 124 -2.66 -3.11 -13.04
CA ARG A 124 -3.54 -4.28 -13.19
C ARG A 124 -4.59 -4.08 -14.27
N PHE A 125 -5.10 -2.86 -14.45
CA PHE A 125 -5.98 -2.52 -15.57
C PHE A 125 -5.23 -2.57 -16.91
N ALA A 126 -3.98 -2.12 -16.95
CA ALA A 126 -3.15 -2.11 -18.16
C ALA A 126 -2.89 -3.52 -18.73
N ILE A 127 -2.95 -4.57 -17.90
CA ILE A 127 -2.90 -5.97 -18.36
C ILE A 127 -4.01 -6.26 -19.40
N PHE A 128 -5.16 -5.60 -19.28
CA PHE A 128 -6.30 -5.78 -20.19
C PHE A 128 -6.49 -4.60 -21.15
N ALA A 129 -6.30 -3.36 -20.67
CA ALA A 129 -6.53 -2.15 -21.45
C ALA A 129 -5.31 -1.66 -22.26
N GLY A 130 -4.15 -2.30 -22.09
CA GLY A 130 -2.87 -1.86 -22.62
C GLY A 130 -2.23 -0.74 -21.78
N PRO A 131 -0.94 -0.40 -22.02
CA PRO A 131 -0.18 0.54 -21.21
C PRO A 131 -0.76 1.95 -21.17
N ASP A 132 -1.37 2.40 -22.27
CA ASP A 132 -2.02 3.71 -22.37
C ASP A 132 -3.49 3.71 -21.91
N LEU A 133 -3.99 2.58 -21.38
CA LEU A 133 -5.38 2.37 -20.97
C LEU A 133 -6.41 2.73 -22.05
N ARG A 134 -6.07 2.50 -23.33
CA ARG A 134 -6.95 2.82 -24.47
C ARG A 134 -7.97 1.72 -24.78
N ASN A 135 -7.66 0.46 -24.50
CA ASN A 135 -8.53 -0.68 -24.80
C ASN A 135 -9.50 -0.94 -23.62
N MET A 136 -10.29 0.07 -23.26
CA MET A 136 -11.22 0.01 -22.12
C MET A 136 -12.34 -1.02 -22.34
N ASP A 137 -12.77 -1.24 -23.58
CA ASP A 137 -13.78 -2.24 -23.92
C ASP A 137 -13.36 -3.65 -23.49
N ASN A 138 -12.08 -4.02 -23.72
CA ASN A 138 -11.55 -5.29 -23.25
C ASN A 138 -11.48 -5.35 -21.72
N LEU A 139 -11.07 -4.27 -21.04
CA LEU A 139 -11.07 -4.22 -19.59
C LEU A 139 -12.48 -4.43 -19.00
N TYR A 140 -13.50 -3.72 -19.50
CA TYR A 140 -14.87 -3.88 -19.04
C TYR A 140 -15.40 -5.29 -19.30
N THR A 141 -15.12 -5.84 -20.49
CA THR A 141 -15.47 -7.24 -20.81
C THR A 141 -14.83 -8.21 -19.82
N ARG A 142 -13.57 -7.99 -19.44
CA ARG A 142 -12.84 -8.84 -18.49
C ARG A 142 -13.32 -8.66 -17.05
N LEU A 143 -13.67 -7.45 -16.62
CA LEU A 143 -14.25 -7.21 -15.30
C LEU A 143 -15.57 -7.98 -15.10
N GLU A 144 -16.40 -8.08 -16.14
CA GLU A 144 -17.67 -8.82 -16.07
C GLU A 144 -17.49 -10.33 -16.27
N SER A 145 -16.59 -10.76 -17.16
CA SER A 145 -16.42 -12.18 -17.51
C SER A 145 -15.43 -12.95 -16.61
N ALA A 146 -14.41 -12.28 -16.05
CA ALA A 146 -13.37 -12.94 -15.27
C ALA A 146 -13.75 -13.03 -13.79
N LYS A 147 -13.95 -14.25 -13.31
CA LYS A 147 -14.31 -14.52 -11.92
C LYS A 147 -13.32 -13.88 -10.94
N GLY A 148 -13.85 -13.12 -9.99
CA GLY A 148 -13.08 -12.48 -8.92
C GLY A 148 -12.32 -11.22 -9.32
N LEU A 149 -12.24 -10.84 -10.61
CA LEU A 149 -11.48 -9.67 -11.02
C LEU A 149 -12.14 -8.37 -10.55
N LYS A 150 -13.45 -8.21 -10.75
CA LYS A 150 -14.20 -7.05 -10.25
C LYS A 150 -14.19 -6.98 -8.72
N GLU A 151 -14.49 -8.10 -8.07
CA GLU A 151 -14.46 -8.24 -6.61
C GLU A 151 -13.08 -7.93 -6.01
N PHE A 152 -12.00 -8.18 -6.75
CA PHE A 152 -10.65 -7.80 -6.33
C PHE A 152 -10.52 -6.30 -6.12
N PHE A 153 -11.14 -5.45 -6.94
CA PHE A 153 -11.12 -3.99 -6.79
C PHE A 153 -12.23 -3.45 -5.89
N THR A 154 -13.16 -4.30 -5.47
CA THR A 154 -14.24 -3.97 -4.53
C THR A 154 -13.75 -4.08 -3.08
N LEU A 155 -14.18 -3.15 -2.22
CA LEU A 155 -13.92 -3.15 -0.78
C LEU A 155 -14.95 -2.31 -0.01
N THR A 156 -15.11 -2.59 1.28
CA THR A 156 -15.82 -1.71 2.23
C THR A 156 -14.85 -0.96 3.15
N ASP A 157 -13.67 -1.54 3.38
CA ASP A 157 -12.63 -0.98 4.24
C ASP A 157 -11.25 -1.33 3.72
N LEU A 158 -10.29 -0.43 3.98
CA LEU A 158 -8.86 -0.66 3.81
C LEU A 158 -8.19 -0.57 5.18
N ARG A 159 -7.17 -1.40 5.40
CA ARG A 159 -6.34 -1.31 6.60
C ARG A 159 -4.87 -1.40 6.25
N MET A 160 -4.14 -0.36 6.60
CA MET A 160 -2.68 -0.39 6.58
C MET A 160 -2.19 -0.90 7.93
N ARG A 161 -1.49 -2.03 7.90
CA ARG A 161 -0.77 -2.58 9.05
C ARG A 161 0.71 -2.25 8.89
N LEU A 162 1.15 -1.22 9.60
CA LEU A 162 2.54 -0.80 9.64
C LEU A 162 3.27 -1.67 10.66
N LEU A 163 4.28 -2.43 10.22
CA LEU A 163 4.94 -3.45 11.06
C LEU A 163 6.39 -3.07 11.40
N ARG A 164 7.06 -2.30 10.54
CA ARG A 164 8.42 -1.79 10.79
C ARG A 164 8.65 -0.44 10.10
N PRO A 165 9.16 0.60 10.81
CA PRO A 165 9.41 1.91 10.23
C PRO A 165 10.60 1.91 9.27
N ALA A 166 10.85 3.05 8.64
CA ALA A 166 12.04 3.28 7.82
C ALA A 166 13.32 3.06 8.65
N LEU A 167 14.31 2.40 8.07
CA LEU A 167 15.63 2.19 8.71
C LEU A 167 16.75 3.00 8.05
N GLY A 168 16.50 3.58 6.88
CA GLY A 168 17.53 4.28 6.11
C GLY A 168 18.57 3.35 5.49
N GLY A 169 18.23 2.08 5.25
CA GLY A 169 19.13 1.09 4.64
C GLY A 169 20.31 0.70 5.54
N THR A 170 20.17 0.87 6.85
CA THR A 170 21.20 0.55 7.84
C THR A 170 20.57 -0.07 9.09
N TYR A 171 21.41 -0.52 10.01
CA TYR A 171 20.96 -1.09 11.29
C TYR A 171 20.34 -0.02 12.20
N VAL A 172 19.52 -0.46 13.15
CA VAL A 172 18.92 0.41 14.15
C VAL A 172 20.00 0.99 15.07
N GLN A 173 20.24 2.30 14.94
CA GLN A 173 21.01 3.12 15.90
C GLN A 173 20.24 3.26 17.21
N ARG A 174 20.68 2.54 18.26
CA ARG A 174 20.00 2.46 19.57
C ARG A 174 20.16 3.74 20.40
N GLU A 175 21.22 4.49 20.13
CA GLU A 175 21.54 5.78 20.74
C GLU A 175 20.60 6.91 20.30
N ASN A 176 19.90 6.74 19.17
CA ASN A 176 18.96 7.74 18.65
C ASN A 176 17.69 7.10 18.09
N LEU A 177 16.81 6.66 19.00
CA LEU A 177 15.52 6.06 18.63
C LEU A 177 14.46 7.08 18.18
N TYR A 178 14.72 8.39 18.40
CA TYR A 178 13.78 9.47 18.07
C TYR A 178 13.56 9.64 16.57
N LYS A 179 14.48 9.16 15.72
CA LYS A 179 14.36 9.24 14.27
C LYS A 179 13.49 8.15 13.63
N TYR A 180 13.05 7.15 14.39
CA TYR A 180 12.19 6.07 13.88
C TYR A 180 10.75 6.29 14.33
N PHE A 181 9.89 6.65 13.38
CA PHE A 181 8.46 6.81 13.56
C PHE A 181 7.79 6.72 12.19
N TYR A 182 6.46 6.63 12.17
CA TYR A 182 5.67 6.80 10.94
C TYR A 182 5.15 8.22 10.87
N ALA A 183 5.16 8.79 9.67
CA ALA A 183 4.53 10.07 9.39
C ALA A 183 3.83 10.00 8.04
N ILE A 184 2.51 10.19 8.01
CA ILE A 184 1.68 10.09 6.80
C ILE A 184 0.98 11.43 6.57
N SER A 185 1.33 12.09 5.47
CA SER A 185 0.74 13.36 5.04
C SER A 185 -0.58 13.14 4.34
N ASN A 186 -0.61 12.24 3.35
CA ASN A 186 -1.79 12.02 2.53
C ASN A 186 -2.05 10.54 2.24
N ILE A 187 -3.34 10.20 2.11
CA ILE A 187 -3.81 8.90 1.61
C ILE A 187 -4.89 9.17 0.56
N GLU A 188 -4.55 8.87 -0.70
CA GLU A 188 -5.44 9.03 -1.84
C GLU A 188 -6.09 7.70 -2.17
N VAL A 189 -7.43 7.67 -2.17
CA VAL A 189 -8.23 6.52 -2.58
C VAL A 189 -9.28 7.01 -3.56
N THR A 190 -9.20 6.57 -4.82
CA THR A 190 -10.13 6.96 -5.88
C THR A 190 -10.98 5.78 -6.30
N GLY A 191 -12.29 5.90 -6.08
CA GLY A 191 -13.27 4.86 -6.40
C GLY A 191 -14.69 5.40 -6.53
N ARG A 192 -15.62 4.52 -6.87
CA ARG A 192 -17.06 4.81 -7.08
C ARG A 192 -17.97 3.85 -6.32
#